data_AF-A0A378Y6K9-F1
#
_entry.id   AF-A0A378Y6K9-F1
#
_cell.length_a   1.000
_cell.length_b   1.000
_cell.length_c   1.000
_cell.angle_alpha   90.00
_cell.angle_beta   90.00
_cell.angle_gamma   90.00
#
_symmetry.space_group_name_H-M   'P 1'
#
loop_
_entity.id
_entity.type
_entity.pdbx_description
1 polymer ?
#
loop_
_entity_poly.entity_id
_entity_poly.type
_entity_poly.pdbx_seq_one_letter_code
_entity_poly.pdbx_strand_id
1 'polypeptide(L)'
;MNADADLIAAGTLVEIKTVLGSKRKDGSRYAVLDAPMLFQMVGYTLLDFHDDFAIREVALFNARYGHLAVWDLQALLDSLAGCPVDLSTLRADFAHFLHKG
;
A
#
# COMPACT_ATOMS: atom_id res chain seq x y z
N MET A 1 12.47 12.00 11.99
CA MET A 1 11.90 10.98 12.89
C MET A 1 10.78 10.34 12.09
N ASN A 2 11.06 9.23 11.42
CA ASN A 2 10.10 8.56 10.54
C ASN A 2 9.34 7.56 11.41
N ALA A 3 8.04 7.82 11.62
CA ALA A 3 7.15 6.81 12.14
C ALA A 3 6.67 6.01 10.92
N ASP A 4 7.29 4.85 10.69
CA ASP A 4 6.73 3.82 9.82
C ASP A 4 5.82 2.97 10.70
N ALA A 5 4.53 2.95 10.37
CA ALA A 5 3.56 2.14 11.09
C ALA A 5 2.63 1.51 10.06
N ASP A 6 3.00 0.32 9.62
CA ASP A 6 2.11 -0.59 8.91
C ASP A 6 1.33 -1.40 9.96
N LEU A 7 0.04 -1.13 10.07
CA LEU A 7 -0.89 -1.89 10.90
C LEU A 7 -1.61 -2.91 10.01
N ILE A 8 -1.72 -4.16 10.45
CA ILE A 8 -2.67 -5.10 9.87
C ILE A 8 -3.87 -5.18 10.80
N ALA A 9 -5.06 -4.89 10.28
CA ALA A 9 -6.31 -5.01 11.03
C ALA A 9 -7.39 -5.65 10.15
N ALA A 10 -7.93 -6.79 10.59
CA ALA A 10 -9.04 -7.49 9.92
C ALA A 10 -8.82 -7.76 8.41
N GLY A 11 -7.59 -8.08 7.99
CA GLY A 11 -7.24 -8.30 6.58
C GLY A 11 -6.95 -7.03 5.78
N THR A 12 -6.85 -5.87 6.44
CA THR A 12 -6.45 -4.60 5.83
C THR A 12 -5.04 -4.23 6.26
N LEU A 13 -4.14 -4.00 5.29
CA LEU A 13 -2.87 -3.32 5.54
C LEU A 13 -3.12 -1.81 5.56
N VAL A 14 -2.88 -1.15 6.69
CA VAL A 14 -3.12 0.27 6.89
C VAL A 14 -1.80 1.00 7.03
N GLU A 15 -1.54 1.90 6.10
CA GLU A 15 -0.44 2.85 6.15
C GLU A 15 -0.94 4.21 6.66
N ILE A 16 -0.32 4.74 7.72
CA ILE A 16 -0.73 5.99 8.36
C ILE A 16 0.29 7.09 8.07
N LYS A 17 -0.11 8.10 7.28
CA LYS A 17 0.74 9.26 7.01
C LYS A 17 0.24 10.52 7.71
N THR A 18 1.19 11.23 8.32
CA THR A 18 1.00 12.54 8.93
C THR A 18 1.64 13.68 8.11
N VAL A 19 2.26 13.35 6.97
CA VAL A 19 3.11 14.26 6.19
C VAL A 19 2.29 15.28 5.40
N LEU A 20 2.80 16.52 5.36
CA LEU A 20 2.33 17.59 4.49
C LEU A 20 2.86 17.35 3.07
N GLY A 21 1.99 17.04 2.12
CA GLY A 21 2.41 17.03 0.72
C GLY A 21 2.73 18.44 0.20
N SER A 22 3.09 18.48 -1.09
CA SER A 22 3.56 19.69 -1.75
C SER A 22 2.57 20.86 -1.65
N LYS A 23 3.11 22.07 -1.58
CA LYS A 23 2.33 23.29 -1.53
C LYS A 23 1.83 23.61 -2.96
N ARG A 24 0.52 23.78 -3.12
CA ARG A 24 -0.08 24.27 -4.36
C ARG A 24 0.26 25.76 -4.55
N LYS A 25 0.07 26.26 -5.78
CA LYS A 25 0.28 27.68 -6.13
C LYS A 25 -0.61 28.64 -5.33
N ASP A 26 -1.79 28.17 -4.89
CA ASP A 26 -2.74 28.92 -4.06
C ASP A 26 -2.40 28.89 -2.55
N GLY A 27 -1.29 28.26 -2.16
CA GLY A 27 -0.86 28.13 -0.77
C GLY A 27 -1.50 26.98 0.00
N SER A 28 -2.52 26.30 -0.56
CA SER A 28 -3.08 25.08 0.00
C SER A 28 -2.06 23.93 -0.09
N ARG A 29 -2.23 22.91 0.76
CA ARG A 29 -1.45 21.68 0.72
C ARG A 29 -2.38 20.52 0.43
N TYR A 30 -1.85 19.48 -0.19
CA TYR A 30 -2.60 18.26 -0.47
C TYR A 30 -1.80 17.05 -0.07
N ALA A 31 -2.48 15.97 0.26
CA ALA A 31 -1.84 14.68 0.38
C ALA A 31 -1.38 14.24 -1.02
N VAL A 32 -0.09 13.97 -1.19
CA VAL A 32 0.44 13.32 -2.40
C VAL A 32 0.60 11.86 -2.05
N LEU A 33 -0.04 10.98 -2.81
CA LEU A 33 0.37 9.59 -2.93
C LEU A 33 1.27 9.53 -4.17
N ASP A 34 2.56 9.28 -3.96
CA ASP A 34 3.49 9.08 -5.08
C ASP A 34 3.61 7.59 -5.41
N ALA A 35 4.12 7.30 -6.61
CA ALA A 35 4.28 5.93 -7.08
C ALA A 35 5.19 5.08 -6.14
N PRO A 36 6.33 5.60 -5.62
CA PRO A 36 7.15 4.85 -4.66
C PRO A 36 6.37 4.40 -3.42
N MET A 37 5.56 5.28 -2.82
CA MET A 37 4.75 4.93 -1.66
C MET A 37 3.70 3.87 -2.00
N LEU A 38 3.04 3.97 -3.16
CA LEU A 38 2.08 2.95 -3.59
C LEU A 38 2.75 1.59 -3.81
N PHE A 39 3.93 1.56 -4.45
CA PHE A 39 4.69 0.33 -4.65
C PHE A 39 5.22 -0.26 -3.33
N GLN A 40 5.57 0.58 -2.35
CA GLN A 40 5.93 0.12 -1.00
C GLN A 40 4.74 -0.59 -0.33
N MET A 41 3.57 0.04 -0.32
CA MET A 41 2.35 -0.55 0.27
C MET A 41 1.99 -1.86 -0.41
N VAL A 42 2.05 -1.92 -1.74
CA VAL A 42 1.88 -3.18 -2.50
C VAL A 42 2.92 -4.21 -2.08
N GLY A 43 4.20 -3.84 -2.01
CA GLY A 43 5.27 -4.73 -1.57
C GLY A 43 4.99 -5.36 -0.21
N TYR A 44 4.52 -4.57 0.76
CA TYR A 44 4.15 -5.08 2.08
C TYR A 44 2.97 -6.06 2.06
N THR A 45 1.96 -5.84 1.22
CA THR A 45 0.89 -6.84 1.06
C THR A 45 1.36 -8.16 0.48
N LEU A 46 2.41 -8.14 -0.34
CA LEU A 46 2.99 -9.33 -0.94
C LEU A 46 3.91 -10.11 0.02
N LEU A 47 4.29 -9.52 1.16
CA LEU A 47 5.05 -10.20 2.22
C LEU A 47 4.21 -11.19 3.04
N ASP A 48 2.88 -11.17 2.90
CA ASP A 48 1.96 -12.17 3.47
C ASP A 48 2.02 -13.47 2.66
N PHE A 49 3.22 -14.05 2.54
CA PHE A 49 3.54 -15.14 1.61
C PHE A 49 2.67 -16.39 1.78
N HIS A 50 2.25 -16.66 3.01
CA HIS A 50 1.46 -17.83 3.37
C HIS A 50 -0.04 -17.51 3.59
N ASP A 51 -0.47 -16.28 3.30
CA ASP A 51 -1.84 -15.78 3.57
C ASP A 51 -2.23 -15.88 5.07
N ASP A 52 -1.25 -15.81 5.97
CA ASP A 52 -1.44 -15.92 7.42
C ASP A 52 -2.24 -14.74 7.99
N PHE A 53 -2.07 -13.57 7.37
CA PHE A 53 -2.75 -12.33 7.75
C PHE A 53 -4.03 -12.09 6.95
N ALA A 54 -4.29 -12.91 5.93
CA ALA A 54 -5.41 -12.81 5.01
C ALA A 54 -5.59 -11.37 4.47
N ILE A 55 -4.50 -10.74 4.04
CA ILE A 55 -4.55 -9.34 3.57
C ILE A 55 -5.31 -9.29 2.24
N ARG A 56 -6.46 -8.61 2.24
CA ARG A 56 -7.33 -8.40 1.06
C ARG A 56 -7.59 -6.92 0.77
N GLU A 57 -7.23 -6.04 1.67
CA GLU A 57 -7.41 -4.60 1.49
C GLU A 57 -6.13 -3.83 1.82
N VAL A 58 -5.99 -2.68 1.17
CA VAL A 58 -4.94 -1.71 1.44
C VAL A 58 -5.59 -0.38 1.76
N ALA A 59 -5.17 0.23 2.85
CA ALA A 59 -5.66 1.53 3.28
C ALA A 59 -4.53 2.54 3.47
N LEU A 60 -4.75 3.75 2.99
CA LEU A 60 -3.94 4.92 3.30
C LEU A 60 -4.76 5.88 4.16
N PHE A 61 -4.37 6.02 5.42
CA PHE A 61 -4.95 7.02 6.30
C PHE A 61 -4.05 8.26 6.38
N ASN A 62 -4.49 9.37 5.79
CA ASN A 62 -3.90 10.67 6.03
C ASN A 62 -4.53 11.32 7.27
N ALA A 63 -3.91 11.09 8.42
CA ALA A 63 -4.40 11.56 9.71
C ALA A 63 -4.51 13.11 9.79
N ARG A 64 -3.66 13.83 9.04
CA ARG A 64 -3.66 15.31 9.03
C ARG A 64 -4.91 15.89 8.38
N TYR A 65 -5.41 15.25 7.32
CA TYR A 65 -6.62 15.68 6.61
C TYR A 65 -7.87 14.86 6.98
N GLY A 66 -7.74 13.89 7.90
CA GLY A 66 -8.84 12.99 8.26
C GLY A 66 -9.34 12.17 7.06
N HIS A 67 -8.47 11.87 6.11
CA HIS A 67 -8.84 11.21 4.87
C HIS A 67 -8.35 9.77 4.86
N LEU A 68 -9.28 8.84 4.59
CA LEU A 68 -8.99 7.43 4.45
C LEU A 68 -9.30 7.02 3.00
N ALA A 69 -8.29 6.52 2.30
CA ALA A 69 -8.47 5.81 1.05
C ALA A 69 -8.33 4.31 1.32
N VAL A 70 -9.23 3.51 0.76
CA VAL A 70 -9.22 2.04 0.88
C VAL A 70 -9.37 1.45 -0.51
N TRP A 71 -8.58 0.43 -0.80
CA TRP A 71 -8.63 -0.32 -2.04
C TRP A 71 -8.75 -1.81 -1.73
N ASP A 72 -9.57 -2.51 -2.52
CA ASP A 72 -9.47 -3.96 -2.67
C ASP A 72 -8.11 -4.29 -3.29
N LEU A 73 -7.38 -5.22 -2.68
CA LEU A 73 -6.01 -5.55 -3.08
C LEU A 73 -5.98 -6.14 -4.49
N GLN A 74 -6.92 -7.02 -4.84
CA GLN A 74 -6.95 -7.66 -6.15
C GLN A 74 -7.21 -6.63 -7.25
N ALA A 75 -8.22 -5.78 -7.07
CA ALA A 75 -8.54 -4.71 -8.01
C ALA A 75 -7.39 -3.70 -8.18
N LEU A 76 -6.69 -3.37 -7.08
CA LEU A 76 -5.52 -2.50 -7.12
C LEU A 76 -4.39 -3.13 -7.94
N LEU A 77 -4.07 -4.41 -7.69
CA LEU A 77 -3.03 -5.13 -8.40
C LEU A 77 -3.33 -5.29 -9.89
N ASP A 78 -4.57 -5.67 -10.23
CA ASP A 78 -5.02 -5.79 -11.62
C ASP A 78 -4.88 -4.45 -12.36
N SER A 79 -5.25 -3.35 -11.70
CA SER A 79 -5.13 -2.01 -12.26
C SER A 79 -3.67 -1.59 -12.46
N LEU A 80 -2.77 -1.93 -11.54
CA LEU A 80 -1.36 -1.58 -11.64
C LEU A 80 -0.63 -2.40 -12.70
N ALA A 81 -0.99 -3.68 -12.83
CA ALA A 81 -0.45 -4.57 -13.86
C ALA A 81 -1.04 -4.28 -15.26
N GLY A 82 -2.22 -3.64 -15.32
CA GLY A 82 -2.96 -3.44 -16.56
C GLY A 82 -3.63 -4.71 -17.09
N CYS A 83 -3.61 -5.79 -16.30
CA CYS A 83 -4.24 -7.07 -16.59
C CYS A 83 -4.55 -7.81 -15.28
N PRO A 84 -5.46 -8.80 -15.28
CA PRO A 84 -5.69 -9.64 -14.12
C PRO A 84 -4.42 -10.37 -13.69
N VAL A 85 -4.12 -10.36 -12.39
CA VAL A 85 -3.02 -11.11 -11.79
C VAL A 85 -3.52 -12.11 -10.75
N ASP A 86 -2.77 -13.19 -10.53
CA ASP A 86 -3.05 -14.11 -9.44
C ASP A 86 -2.22 -13.72 -8.21
N LEU A 87 -2.89 -13.30 -7.13
CA LEU A 87 -2.23 -12.84 -5.90
C LEU A 87 -1.32 -13.92 -5.29
N SER A 88 -1.73 -15.20 -5.35
CA SER A 88 -0.95 -16.29 -4.76
C SER A 88 0.37 -16.53 -5.50
N THR A 89 0.31 -16.48 -6.83
CA THR A 89 1.47 -16.57 -7.72
C THR A 89 2.38 -15.36 -7.52
N LEU A 90 1.81 -14.16 -7.46
CA LEU A 90 2.57 -12.93 -7.28
C LEU A 90 3.32 -12.91 -5.93
N ARG A 91 2.71 -13.42 -4.86
CA ARG A 91 3.37 -13.60 -3.55
C ARG A 91 4.53 -14.60 -3.64
N ALA A 92 4.35 -15.72 -4.32
CA ALA A 92 5.40 -16.72 -4.51
C ALA A 92 6.58 -16.16 -5.32
N ASP A 93 6.30 -15.44 -6.41
CA ASP A 93 7.31 -14.79 -7.24
C ASP A 93 8.07 -13.71 -6.47
N PHE A 94 7.37 -12.92 -5.66
CA PHE A 94 7.99 -11.89 -4.83
C PHE A 94 8.88 -12.50 -3.74
N ALA A 95 8.43 -13.57 -3.08
CA ALA A 95 9.25 -14.33 -2.14
C ALA A 95 10.52 -14.86 -2.81
N HIS A 96 10.39 -15.38 -4.04
CA HIS A 96 11.53 -15.87 -4.81
C HIS A 96 12.53 -14.76 -5.14
N PHE A 97 12.03 -13.59 -5.56
CA PHE A 97 12.84 -12.42 -5.88
C PHE A 97 13.68 -11.96 -4.68
N LEU A 98 13.08 -11.84 -3.49
CA LEU A 98 13.77 -11.38 -2.29
C LEU A 98 14.85 -12.35 -1.77
N HIS A 99 14.69 -13.66 -1.97
CA HIS A 99 15.66 -14.67 -1.53
C HIS A 99 16.77 -14.96 -2.55
N LYS A 100 16.68 -14.40 -3.76
CA LYS A 100 17.72 -14.52 -4.80
C LYS A 100 18.53 -13.22 -5.01
N GLY A 101 18.17 -12.14 -4.31
CA GLY A 101 18.88 -10.86 -4.31
C GLY A 101 20.10 -10.82 -3.42
#